data_AF-A0A6G8RZR5-F1
#
_entry.id   AF-A0A6G8RZR5-F1
#
_cell.length_a   1.000
_cell.length_b   1.000
_cell.length_c   1.000
_cell.angle_alpha   90.00
_cell.angle_beta   90.00
_cell.angle_gamma   90.00
#
_symmetry.space_group_name_H-M   'P 1'
#
loop_
_entity.id
_entity.type
_entity.pdbx_description
1 polymer ?
#
loop_
_entity_poly.entity_id
_entity_poly.type
_entity_poly.pdbx_seq_one_letter_code
_entity_poly.pdbx_strand_id
1 'polypeptide(L)'
;MKKGILITSFLLTSLFGATAHASELKKSCVKDNPIVAGETDPTLLGIFAQVCDKKNSSNKNAYLVQAAQQFQKIGRNLKALQLVNQLNTQGFNHSSLTDVKFLASVAIANQAVNQIRNQEVRYLNEESYAAVTKLTDVVKNARPLSVIDVKEEPPARQYVPKTVKQKQPAKTKNTKSNTTTTKTTTTTKSPASNSGNTGGGRVSPFGGL
;
A
#
# COMPACT_ATOMS: atom_id res chain seq x y z
N MET A 1 -46.44 -41.68 -30.27
CA MET A 1 -45.67 -40.97 -29.22
C MET A 1 -45.52 -41.86 -28.00
N LYS A 2 -44.30 -42.05 -27.48
CA LYS A 2 -43.93 -42.17 -26.04
C LYS A 2 -42.40 -42.35 -25.99
N LYS A 3 -41.72 -41.70 -25.04
CA LYS A 3 -40.26 -41.56 -25.01
C LYS A 3 -39.66 -42.57 -24.03
N GLY A 4 -38.72 -43.39 -24.47
CA GLY A 4 -37.86 -44.17 -23.56
C GLY A 4 -36.89 -43.22 -22.83
N ILE A 5 -36.74 -43.40 -21.52
CA ILE A 5 -35.88 -42.53 -20.69
C ILE A 5 -34.47 -43.11 -20.66
N LEU A 6 -33.50 -42.35 -21.19
CA LEU A 6 -32.08 -42.61 -20.97
C LEU A 6 -31.72 -42.20 -19.55
N ILE A 7 -31.43 -43.18 -18.69
CA ILE A 7 -30.87 -42.94 -17.36
C ILE A 7 -29.36 -42.75 -17.52
N THR A 8 -28.93 -41.50 -17.66
CA THR A 8 -27.51 -41.13 -17.64
C THR A 8 -26.96 -41.26 -16.22
N SER A 9 -26.23 -42.35 -15.94
CA SER A 9 -25.47 -42.51 -14.70
C SER A 9 -24.47 -41.37 -14.52
N PHE A 10 -24.81 -40.42 -13.66
CA PHE A 10 -23.97 -39.28 -13.33
C PHE A 10 -22.81 -39.77 -12.45
N LEU A 11 -21.64 -40.01 -13.06
CA LEU A 11 -20.41 -40.20 -12.29
C LEU A 11 -20.08 -38.89 -11.57
N LEU A 12 -20.49 -38.79 -10.31
CA LEU A 12 -19.81 -37.92 -9.36
C LEU A 12 -18.40 -38.49 -9.15
N THR A 13 -17.45 -38.03 -9.97
CA THR A 13 -16.03 -38.11 -9.63
C THR A 13 -15.80 -37.19 -8.42
N SER A 14 -16.03 -37.76 -7.23
CA SER A 14 -15.68 -37.12 -5.97
C SER A 14 -14.20 -36.76 -6.00
N LEU A 15 -13.90 -35.48 -6.23
CA LEU A 15 -12.62 -34.90 -5.85
C LEU A 15 -12.56 -34.90 -4.31
N PHE A 16 -12.24 -36.06 -3.76
CA PHE A 16 -11.58 -36.15 -2.47
C PHE A 16 -10.21 -35.48 -2.61
N GLY A 17 -10.21 -34.15 -2.60
CA GLY A 17 -9.01 -33.36 -2.37
C GLY A 17 -8.38 -33.89 -1.10
N ALA A 18 -7.15 -34.41 -1.22
CA ALA A 18 -6.60 -35.32 -0.24
C ALA A 18 -6.72 -34.73 1.17
N THR A 19 -7.41 -35.44 2.07
CA THR A 19 -7.43 -35.11 3.51
C THR A 19 -6.08 -35.46 4.11
N ALA A 20 -5.07 -34.68 3.73
CA ALA A 20 -3.79 -34.64 4.38
C ALA A 20 -4.04 -34.22 5.84
N HIS A 21 -4.10 -35.21 6.73
CA HIS A 21 -3.98 -35.02 8.17
C HIS A 21 -2.86 -34.01 8.39
N ALA A 22 -3.14 -32.88 9.06
CA ALA A 22 -2.26 -31.70 9.07
C ALA A 22 -0.80 -32.11 9.34
N SER A 23 0.01 -32.09 8.28
CA SER A 23 1.20 -32.95 8.21
C SER A 23 2.27 -32.50 9.20
N GLU A 24 2.33 -33.15 10.36
CA GLU A 24 3.32 -32.84 11.39
C GLU A 24 4.72 -32.93 10.79
N LEU A 25 5.45 -31.82 10.86
CA LEU A 25 6.78 -31.74 10.27
C LEU A 25 7.73 -32.71 10.98
N LYS A 26 8.49 -33.46 10.19
CA LYS A 26 9.54 -34.36 10.70
C LYS A 26 10.39 -33.62 11.73
N LYS A 27 10.64 -34.23 12.90
CA LYS A 27 11.33 -33.57 14.02
C LYS A 27 12.67 -32.92 13.65
N SER A 28 13.39 -33.47 12.67
CA SER A 28 14.58 -32.85 12.08
C SER A 28 14.30 -31.52 11.38
N CYS A 29 13.24 -31.43 10.56
CA CYS A 29 12.82 -30.20 9.89
C CYS A 29 12.49 -29.08 10.88
N VAL A 30 11.81 -29.41 11.99
CA VAL A 30 11.51 -28.44 13.07
C VAL A 30 12.79 -28.03 13.80
N LYS A 31 13.70 -28.97 14.09
CA LYS A 31 15.01 -28.70 14.71
C LYS A 31 15.90 -27.81 13.82
N ASP A 32 15.85 -27.97 12.51
CA ASP A 32 16.60 -27.18 11.52
C ASP A 32 15.89 -25.84 11.16
N ASN A 33 14.62 -25.67 11.53
CA ASN A 33 13.81 -24.45 11.29
C ASN A 33 12.95 -24.11 12.53
N PRO A 34 13.55 -23.79 13.70
CA PRO A 34 12.84 -23.70 14.99
C PRO A 34 11.71 -22.67 15.03
N ILE A 35 11.68 -21.73 14.09
CA ILE A 35 10.59 -20.76 13.91
C ILE A 35 9.22 -21.40 13.66
N VAL A 36 9.15 -22.59 13.05
CA VAL A 36 7.88 -23.30 12.79
C VAL A 36 7.38 -24.12 13.99
N ALA A 37 8.17 -24.20 15.07
CA ALA A 37 7.77 -24.91 16.28
C ALA A 37 6.46 -24.36 16.86
N GLY A 38 5.55 -25.28 17.22
CA GLY A 38 4.24 -24.97 17.79
C GLY A 38 3.18 -24.44 16.81
N GLU A 39 3.47 -24.33 15.50
CA GLU A 39 2.48 -23.89 14.52
C GLU A 39 1.63 -25.05 13.98
N THR A 40 0.36 -24.74 13.69
CA THR A 40 -0.64 -25.72 13.25
C THR A 40 -1.32 -25.35 11.93
N ASP A 41 -0.98 -24.22 11.31
CA ASP A 41 -1.53 -23.82 10.01
C ASP A 41 -1.08 -24.80 8.90
N PRO A 42 -2.00 -25.54 8.25
CA PRO A 42 -1.63 -26.58 7.29
C PRO A 42 -0.92 -26.01 6.06
N THR A 43 -1.19 -24.76 5.68
CA THR A 43 -0.52 -24.08 4.57
C THR A 43 0.95 -23.83 4.91
N LEU A 44 1.23 -23.23 6.07
CA LEU A 44 2.57 -22.99 6.58
C LEU A 44 3.37 -24.29 6.76
N LEU A 45 2.76 -25.33 7.33
CA LEU A 45 3.39 -26.65 7.49
C LEU A 45 3.69 -27.28 6.11
N GLY A 46 2.78 -27.15 5.14
CA GLY A 46 3.00 -27.57 3.75
C GLY A 46 4.18 -26.85 3.09
N ILE A 47 4.32 -25.54 3.31
CA ILE A 47 5.47 -24.75 2.80
C ILE A 47 6.78 -25.22 3.47
N PHE A 48 6.80 -25.38 4.80
CA PHE A 48 8.00 -25.86 5.49
C PHE A 48 8.39 -27.30 5.15
N ALA A 49 7.43 -28.16 4.76
CA ALA A 49 7.74 -29.46 4.18
C ALA A 49 8.56 -29.33 2.89
N GLN A 50 8.27 -28.32 2.05
CA GLN A 50 9.07 -28.02 0.85
C GLN A 50 10.44 -27.41 1.18
N VAL A 51 10.54 -26.54 2.20
CA VAL A 51 11.81 -25.99 2.74
C VAL A 51 12.76 -27.11 3.20
N CYS A 52 12.20 -28.24 3.65
CA CYS A 52 12.93 -29.37 4.22
C CYS A 52 13.13 -30.56 3.27
N ASP A 53 12.60 -30.54 2.04
CA ASP A 53 12.98 -31.54 1.03
C ASP A 53 14.36 -31.17 0.43
N LYS A 54 15.31 -32.10 0.50
CA LYS A 54 16.65 -31.95 -0.08
C LYS A 54 16.61 -31.67 -1.59
N LYS A 55 15.58 -32.15 -2.30
CA LYS A 55 15.33 -31.88 -3.73
C LYS A 55 15.11 -30.40 -4.02
N ASN A 56 14.54 -29.67 -3.06
CA ASN A 56 14.21 -28.24 -3.17
C ASN A 56 15.34 -27.31 -2.66
N SER A 57 16.52 -27.85 -2.35
CA SER A 57 17.61 -27.10 -1.69
C SER A 57 18.02 -25.81 -2.42
N SER A 58 18.02 -25.79 -3.76
CA SER A 58 18.25 -24.59 -4.58
C SER A 58 17.11 -23.55 -4.48
N ASN A 59 15.87 -24.01 -4.31
CA ASN A 59 14.66 -23.18 -4.23
C ASN A 59 14.26 -22.83 -2.78
N LYS A 60 15.05 -23.23 -1.78
CA LYS A 60 14.73 -23.07 -0.34
C LYS A 60 14.29 -21.64 0.02
N ASN A 61 14.97 -20.63 -0.53
CA ASN A 61 14.68 -19.22 -0.23
C ASN A 61 13.32 -18.78 -0.79
N ALA A 62 12.88 -19.31 -1.95
CA ALA A 62 11.55 -19.01 -2.49
C ALA A 62 10.42 -19.57 -1.59
N TYR A 63 10.61 -20.77 -1.02
CA TYR A 63 9.67 -21.31 -0.03
C TYR A 63 9.72 -20.54 1.30
N LEU A 64 10.88 -20.04 1.73
CA LEU A 64 10.98 -19.16 2.91
C LEU A 64 10.29 -17.80 2.69
N VAL A 65 10.28 -17.25 1.48
CA VAL A 65 9.46 -16.07 1.12
C VAL A 65 7.97 -16.38 1.29
N GLN A 66 7.50 -17.53 0.78
CA GLN A 66 6.11 -17.97 0.93
C GLN A 66 5.75 -18.19 2.41
N ALA A 67 6.66 -18.73 3.22
CA ALA A 67 6.47 -18.90 4.66
C ALA A 67 6.39 -17.54 5.38
N ALA A 68 7.19 -16.54 5.00
CA ALA A 68 7.13 -15.19 5.54
C ALA A 68 5.79 -14.52 5.21
N GLN A 69 5.31 -14.66 3.97
CA GLN A 69 3.97 -14.22 3.56
C GLN A 69 2.87 -14.94 4.34
N GLN A 70 2.97 -16.26 4.54
CA GLN A 70 1.96 -17.02 5.26
C GLN A 70 1.92 -16.66 6.75
N PHE A 71 3.08 -16.52 7.41
CA PHE A 71 3.16 -16.02 8.79
C PHE A 71 2.48 -14.65 8.94
N GLN A 72 2.67 -13.72 8.00
CA GLN A 72 2.03 -12.41 8.03
C GLN A 72 0.50 -12.52 7.86
N LYS A 73 0.02 -13.35 6.92
CA LYS A 73 -1.41 -13.61 6.71
C LYS A 73 -2.11 -14.18 7.94
N ILE A 74 -1.46 -15.09 8.68
CA ILE A 74 -2.01 -15.70 9.91
C ILE A 74 -1.68 -14.89 11.19
N GLY A 75 -1.25 -13.62 11.05
CA GLY A 75 -1.02 -12.70 12.17
C GLY A 75 0.23 -12.99 13.02
N ARG A 76 1.09 -13.94 12.61
CA ARG A 76 2.37 -14.27 13.26
C ARG A 76 3.47 -13.29 12.85
N ASN A 77 3.18 -12.00 12.99
CA ASN A 77 3.96 -10.89 12.42
C ASN A 77 5.43 -10.89 12.85
N LEU A 78 5.75 -11.24 14.09
CA LEU A 78 7.14 -11.34 14.56
C LEU A 78 7.91 -12.47 13.85
N LYS A 79 7.28 -13.63 13.58
CA LYS A 79 7.88 -14.73 12.81
C LYS A 79 8.04 -14.36 11.33
N ALA A 80 7.09 -13.61 10.76
CA ALA A 80 7.22 -13.06 9.42
C ALA A 80 8.45 -12.13 9.30
N LEU A 81 8.61 -11.19 10.25
CA LEU A 81 9.77 -10.30 10.31
C LEU A 81 11.10 -11.06 10.53
N GLN A 82 11.10 -12.13 11.33
CA GLN A 82 12.28 -12.97 11.52
C GLN A 82 12.75 -13.61 10.19
N LEU A 83 11.84 -14.18 9.38
CA LEU A 83 12.21 -14.70 8.06
C LEU A 83 12.63 -13.61 7.07
N VAL A 84 11.95 -12.46 7.05
CA VAL A 84 12.34 -11.33 6.21
C VAL A 84 13.77 -10.88 6.52
N ASN A 85 14.10 -10.72 7.80
CA ASN A 85 15.44 -10.30 8.21
C ASN A 85 16.49 -11.37 7.85
N GLN A 86 16.20 -12.65 8.09
CA GLN A 86 17.07 -13.77 7.69
C GLN A 86 17.36 -13.78 6.18
N LEU A 87 16.33 -13.62 5.34
CA LEU A 87 16.48 -13.60 3.87
C LEU A 87 17.26 -12.38 3.38
N ASN A 88 16.96 -11.18 3.92
CA ASN A 88 17.68 -9.96 3.56
C ASN A 88 19.16 -10.03 3.96
N THR A 89 19.50 -10.61 5.13
CA THR A 89 20.91 -10.83 5.53
C THR A 89 21.65 -11.87 4.67
N GLN A 90 20.92 -12.74 3.97
CA GLN A 90 21.46 -13.66 2.96
C GLN A 90 21.53 -13.01 1.57
N GLY A 91 21.34 -11.69 1.47
CA GLY A 91 21.31 -10.93 0.22
C GLY A 91 20.01 -11.09 -0.59
N PHE A 92 19.09 -11.95 -0.16
CA PHE A 92 17.83 -12.21 -0.87
C PHE A 92 16.82 -11.08 -0.58
N ASN A 93 16.95 -9.98 -1.33
CA ASN A 93 16.10 -8.80 -1.22
C ASN A 93 15.07 -8.82 -2.36
N HIS A 94 13.80 -9.04 -2.04
CA HIS A 94 12.70 -9.12 -3.01
C HIS A 94 11.53 -8.22 -2.58
N SER A 95 10.78 -7.65 -3.53
CA SER A 95 9.67 -6.73 -3.25
C SER A 95 8.66 -7.29 -2.24
N SER A 96 8.27 -8.55 -2.42
CA SER A 96 7.35 -9.24 -1.51
C SER A 96 7.86 -9.37 -0.06
N LEU A 97 9.17 -9.30 0.18
CA LEU A 97 9.72 -9.26 1.55
C LEU A 97 9.62 -7.85 2.14
N THR A 98 9.73 -6.80 1.33
CA THR A 98 9.42 -5.42 1.74
C THR A 98 7.92 -5.27 2.05
N ASP A 99 7.04 -5.86 1.24
CA ASP A 99 5.59 -5.86 1.47
C ASP A 99 5.25 -6.58 2.78
N VAL A 100 5.79 -7.78 3.00
CA VAL A 100 5.64 -8.53 4.26
C VAL A 100 6.21 -7.74 5.44
N LYS A 101 7.37 -7.10 5.29
CA LYS A 101 7.98 -6.26 6.34
C LYS A 101 7.04 -5.12 6.73
N PHE A 102 6.50 -4.41 5.75
CA PHE A 102 5.59 -3.29 5.97
C PHE A 102 4.30 -3.76 6.64
N LEU A 103 3.61 -4.75 6.06
CA LEU A 103 2.33 -5.25 6.58
C LEU A 103 2.46 -5.84 8.00
N ALA A 104 3.52 -6.61 8.27
CA ALA A 104 3.78 -7.14 9.60
C ALA A 104 4.10 -6.04 10.63
N SER A 105 4.86 -5.00 10.23
CA SER A 105 5.18 -3.86 11.10
C SER A 105 3.93 -3.02 11.41
N VAL A 106 3.07 -2.77 10.42
CA VAL A 106 1.78 -2.07 10.60
C VAL A 106 0.86 -2.86 11.52
N ALA A 107 0.79 -4.19 11.38
CA ALA A 107 -0.02 -5.02 12.27
C ALA A 107 0.47 -4.99 13.74
N ILE A 108 1.78 -4.99 13.96
CA ILE A 108 2.38 -4.85 15.31
C ILE A 108 2.11 -3.44 15.88
N ALA A 109 2.26 -2.39 15.08
CA ALA A 109 1.95 -1.03 15.50
C ALA A 109 0.47 -0.87 15.88
N ASN A 110 -0.45 -1.44 15.09
CA ASN A 110 -1.88 -1.45 15.40
C ASN A 110 -2.18 -2.23 16.69
N GLN A 111 -1.50 -3.35 16.95
CA GLN A 111 -1.63 -4.07 18.22
C GLN A 111 -1.17 -3.21 19.41
N ALA A 112 -0.02 -2.52 19.29
CA ALA A 112 0.47 -1.62 20.32
C ALA A 112 -0.48 -0.45 20.59
N VAL A 113 -1.01 0.19 19.54
CA VAL A 113 -2.03 1.26 19.68
C VAL A 113 -3.30 0.73 20.36
N ASN A 114 -3.76 -0.47 20.00
CA ASN A 114 -4.92 -1.10 20.64
C ASN A 114 -4.68 -1.42 22.12
N GLN A 115 -3.49 -1.88 22.51
CA GLN A 115 -3.10 -2.06 23.91
C GLN A 115 -3.12 -0.71 24.66
N ILE A 116 -2.46 0.32 24.10
CA ILE A 116 -2.40 1.68 24.68
C ILE A 116 -3.79 2.26 24.91
N ARG A 117 -4.71 2.09 23.94
CA ARG A 117 -6.08 2.64 24.01
C ARG A 117 -7.05 1.82 24.87
N ASN A 118 -6.98 0.49 24.81
CA ASN A 118 -8.05 -0.38 25.31
C ASN A 118 -7.66 -1.21 26.55
N GLN A 119 -6.36 -1.36 26.84
CA GLN A 119 -5.86 -2.07 28.02
C GLN A 119 -5.19 -1.10 29.02
N GLU A 120 -4.39 -0.16 28.52
CA GLU A 120 -3.72 0.88 29.32
C GLU A 120 -4.55 2.17 29.44
N VAL A 121 -5.68 2.25 28.73
CA VAL A 121 -6.70 3.32 28.78
C VAL A 121 -6.14 4.74 28.67
N ARG A 122 -5.04 4.91 27.91
CA ARG A 122 -4.31 6.18 27.78
C ARG A 122 -4.25 6.66 26.33
N TYR A 123 -3.62 7.81 26.13
CA TYR A 123 -3.33 8.37 24.80
C TYR A 123 -1.90 8.04 24.38
N LEU A 124 -1.60 8.22 23.08
CA LEU A 124 -0.22 8.26 22.60
C LEU A 124 0.47 9.51 23.16
N ASN A 125 1.77 9.42 23.48
CA ASN A 125 2.58 10.59 23.77
C ASN A 125 2.95 11.32 22.46
N GLU A 126 3.48 12.54 22.58
CA GLU A 126 3.81 13.40 21.44
C GLU A 126 4.79 12.72 20.46
N GLU A 127 5.80 12.00 20.97
CA GLU A 127 6.77 11.24 20.18
C GLU A 127 6.10 10.13 19.34
N SER A 128 5.26 9.31 19.97
CA SER A 128 4.54 8.22 19.29
C SER A 128 3.55 8.76 18.27
N TYR A 129 2.89 9.87 18.59
CA TYR A 129 1.97 10.54 17.67
C TYR A 129 2.72 11.09 16.45
N ALA A 130 3.82 11.82 16.66
CA ALA A 130 4.68 12.35 15.59
C ALA A 130 5.26 11.23 14.69
N ALA A 131 5.66 10.10 15.27
CA ALA A 131 6.12 8.93 14.52
C ALA A 131 5.02 8.35 13.61
N VAL A 132 3.79 8.22 14.11
CA VAL A 132 2.63 7.76 13.32
C VAL A 132 2.22 8.79 12.26
N THR A 133 2.26 10.09 12.55
CA THR A 133 2.02 11.15 11.54
C THR A 133 3.04 11.06 10.40
N LYS A 134 4.35 10.99 10.72
CA LYS A 134 5.42 10.87 9.72
C LYS A 134 5.26 9.62 8.84
N LEU A 135 4.91 8.48 9.43
CA LEU A 135 4.61 7.26 8.67
C LEU A 135 3.38 7.44 7.76
N THR A 136 2.32 8.06 8.28
CA THR A 136 1.07 8.32 7.55
C THR A 136 1.31 9.17 6.31
N ASP A 137 2.14 10.21 6.40
CA ASP A 137 2.42 11.10 5.26
C ASP A 137 3.34 10.45 4.22
N VAL A 138 4.31 9.63 4.64
CA VAL A 138 5.08 8.78 3.71
C VAL A 138 4.15 7.81 2.97
N VAL A 139 3.18 7.19 3.66
CA VAL A 139 2.20 6.26 3.06
C VAL A 139 1.21 6.97 2.12
N LYS A 140 0.82 8.22 2.40
CA LYS A 140 0.04 9.05 1.44
C LYS A 140 0.84 9.31 0.17
N ASN A 141 2.10 9.71 0.31
CA ASN A 141 2.98 10.08 -0.80
C ASN A 141 3.45 8.88 -1.64
N ALA A 142 3.40 7.67 -1.09
CA ALA A 142 3.71 6.42 -1.80
C ALA A 142 2.56 5.88 -2.67
N ARG A 143 1.40 6.55 -2.73
CA ARG A 143 0.26 6.11 -3.56
C ARG A 143 0.56 6.28 -5.06
N PRO A 144 0.16 5.33 -5.93
CA PRO A 144 0.30 5.49 -7.37
C PRO A 144 -0.59 6.63 -7.88
N LEU A 145 -0.07 7.42 -8.83
CA LEU A 145 -0.73 8.63 -9.36
C LEU A 145 -2.12 8.34 -9.97
N SER A 146 -2.35 7.13 -10.48
CA SER A 146 -3.63 6.66 -11.02
C SER A 146 -4.77 6.56 -10.00
N VAL A 147 -4.51 6.80 -8.71
CA VAL A 147 -5.51 6.83 -7.62
C VAL A 147 -5.85 8.28 -7.19
N ILE A 148 -5.30 9.29 -7.88
CA ILE A 148 -5.51 10.71 -7.53
C ILE A 148 -6.73 11.32 -8.25
N ASP A 149 -7.08 10.84 -9.44
CA ASP A 149 -8.22 11.35 -10.22
C ASP A 149 -9.57 10.71 -9.85
N VAL A 150 -9.96 10.85 -8.59
CA VAL A 150 -11.39 10.93 -8.19
C VAL A 150 -11.61 12.27 -7.50
N LYS A 151 -11.45 13.34 -8.28
CA LYS A 151 -11.94 14.67 -7.93
C LYS A 151 -13.47 14.60 -7.91
N GLU A 152 -14.10 14.77 -6.75
CA GLU A 152 -15.55 14.75 -6.63
C GLU A 152 -16.17 15.75 -7.62
N GLU A 153 -16.89 15.23 -8.62
CA GLU A 153 -17.62 16.08 -9.55
C GLU A 153 -18.85 16.63 -8.83
N PRO A 154 -18.97 17.95 -8.62
CA PRO A 154 -20.09 18.51 -7.89
C PRO A 154 -21.39 18.20 -8.65
N PRO A 155 -22.44 17.71 -7.97
CA PRO A 155 -23.60 17.12 -8.64
C PRO A 155 -24.20 18.10 -9.66
N ALA A 156 -24.29 17.62 -10.91
CA ALA A 156 -24.71 18.42 -12.05
C ALA A 156 -26.04 19.12 -11.75
N ARG A 157 -26.02 20.45 -11.68
CA ARG A 157 -27.20 21.25 -11.34
C ARG A 157 -28.30 20.99 -12.35
N GLN A 158 -29.35 20.30 -11.92
CA GLN A 158 -30.51 20.01 -12.78
C GLN A 158 -31.05 21.31 -13.37
N TYR A 159 -31.11 21.36 -14.70
CA TYR A 159 -31.60 22.52 -15.44
C TYR A 159 -33.10 22.65 -15.24
N VAL A 160 -33.52 23.54 -14.31
CA VAL A 160 -34.93 23.93 -14.18
C VAL A 160 -35.24 24.94 -15.28
N PRO A 161 -36.10 24.62 -16.27
CA PRO A 161 -36.42 25.54 -17.35
C PRO A 161 -37.18 26.75 -16.79
N LYS A 162 -36.60 27.94 -16.91
CA LYS A 162 -37.27 29.19 -16.54
C LYS A 162 -38.46 29.44 -17.47
N THR A 163 -39.68 29.42 -16.93
CA THR A 163 -40.90 29.80 -17.66
C THR A 163 -40.80 31.23 -18.18
N VAL A 164 -40.84 31.38 -19.51
CA VAL A 164 -40.74 32.68 -20.18
C VAL A 164 -42.05 33.46 -20.03
N LYS A 165 -42.06 34.49 -19.19
CA LYS A 165 -43.10 35.54 -19.26
C LYS A 165 -42.71 36.58 -20.32
N GLN A 166 -43.70 37.03 -21.09
CA GLN A 166 -43.51 37.83 -22.30
C GLN A 166 -43.25 39.32 -22.02
N LYS A 167 -42.82 40.04 -23.06
CA LYS A 167 -42.35 41.43 -23.03
C LYS A 167 -43.49 42.44 -22.96
N GLN A 168 -43.25 43.60 -22.34
CA GLN A 168 -43.78 44.90 -22.78
C GLN A 168 -42.70 46.00 -22.67
N PRO A 169 -42.82 47.16 -23.37
CA PRO A 169 -41.64 47.82 -23.92
C PRO A 169 -41.33 49.25 -23.45
N ALA A 170 -40.04 49.58 -23.53
CA ALA A 170 -39.43 50.85 -23.92
C ALA A 170 -39.80 52.19 -23.21
N LYS A 171 -38.74 52.89 -22.76
CA LYS A 171 -38.43 54.26 -23.23
C LYS A 171 -36.95 54.61 -23.01
N THR A 172 -36.42 55.52 -23.83
CA THR A 172 -35.01 55.92 -23.89
C THR A 172 -34.78 57.33 -23.34
N LYS A 173 -33.58 57.59 -22.81
CA LYS A 173 -32.91 58.90 -22.97
C LYS A 173 -31.39 58.78 -22.73
N ASN A 174 -30.62 59.55 -23.51
CA ASN A 174 -29.17 59.71 -23.39
C ASN A 174 -28.83 60.90 -22.49
N THR A 175 -27.68 60.85 -21.81
CA THR A 175 -26.82 62.04 -21.58
C THR A 175 -25.34 61.64 -21.64
N LYS A 176 -24.49 62.49 -22.23
CA LYS A 176 -23.00 62.39 -22.20
C LYS A 176 -22.39 63.50 -21.35
N SER A 177 -21.28 63.20 -20.66
CA SER A 177 -20.14 64.10 -20.35
C SER A 177 -19.03 63.24 -19.72
N ASN A 178 -17.74 63.35 -20.09
CA ASN A 178 -16.75 64.42 -19.80
C ASN A 178 -16.42 64.48 -18.29
N THR A 179 -15.18 64.70 -17.79
CA THR A 179 -13.85 64.98 -18.39
C THR A 179 -12.75 64.72 -17.32
N THR A 180 -11.42 64.61 -17.51
CA THR A 180 -10.48 64.19 -18.60
C THR A 180 -9.03 64.31 -18.06
N THR A 181 -8.04 63.59 -18.61
CA THR A 181 -6.56 63.68 -18.35
C THR A 181 -6.06 63.34 -16.92
N THR A 182 -4.78 63.02 -16.61
CA THR A 182 -3.49 62.87 -17.37
C THR A 182 -2.67 61.74 -16.67
N LYS A 183 -1.92 60.84 -17.34
CA LYS A 183 -0.49 60.95 -17.79
C LYS A 183 0.46 61.44 -16.68
N THR A 184 1.58 60.78 -16.35
CA THR A 184 2.78 60.43 -17.17
C THR A 184 3.60 59.32 -16.44
N THR A 185 4.03 58.20 -17.06
CA THR A 185 5.38 57.91 -17.65
C THR A 185 6.56 58.32 -16.73
N THR A 186 7.60 57.52 -16.42
CA THR A 186 8.55 56.69 -17.23
C THR A 186 9.12 55.52 -16.37
N THR A 187 9.39 54.29 -16.84
CA THR A 187 10.56 53.78 -17.62
C THR A 187 11.93 54.26 -17.10
N THR A 188 13.01 53.47 -16.96
CA THR A 188 13.61 52.47 -17.90
C THR A 188 14.64 51.50 -17.28
N LYS A 189 14.81 50.32 -17.93
CA LYS A 189 16.07 49.56 -18.23
C LYS A 189 16.92 48.85 -17.14
N SER A 190 17.07 47.53 -17.33
CA SER A 190 18.30 46.71 -17.10
C SER A 190 19.28 46.83 -18.31
N PRO A 191 20.44 46.11 -18.50
CA PRO A 191 20.83 44.77 -17.99
C PRO A 191 22.36 44.53 -17.70
N ALA A 192 22.77 43.25 -17.57
CA ALA A 192 24.14 42.67 -17.73
C ALA A 192 25.20 42.98 -16.62
N SER A 193 26.32 42.25 -16.43
CA SER A 193 26.74 40.81 -16.56
C SER A 193 28.19 40.69 -15.96
N ASN A 194 28.99 39.60 -15.89
CA ASN A 194 28.96 38.20 -16.37
C ASN A 194 29.97 37.29 -15.60
N SER A 195 29.83 35.96 -15.71
CA SER A 195 30.89 34.91 -15.66
C SER A 195 31.60 34.50 -14.35
N GLY A 196 31.97 33.21 -14.27
CA GLY A 196 32.79 32.58 -13.21
C GLY A 196 32.71 31.05 -13.21
N ASN A 197 33.66 30.35 -13.85
CA ASN A 197 33.67 28.88 -14.03
C ASN A 197 34.74 28.18 -13.16
N THR A 198 34.44 27.03 -12.56
CA THR A 198 35.33 25.82 -12.48
C THR A 198 34.77 24.72 -11.57
N GLY A 199 35.25 23.47 -11.79
CA GLY A 199 35.39 22.47 -10.73
C GLY A 199 34.24 21.46 -10.55
N GLY A 200 34.57 20.17 -10.59
CA GLY A 200 33.66 19.07 -10.22
C GLY A 200 34.22 18.24 -9.07
N GLY A 201 33.34 17.58 -8.31
CA GLY A 201 33.75 16.66 -7.24
C GLY A 201 32.57 15.99 -6.53
N ARG A 202 32.58 14.66 -6.45
CA ARG A 202 31.67 13.86 -5.60
C ARG A 202 32.37 13.52 -4.28
N VAL A 203 31.88 13.99 -3.14
CA VAL A 203 31.99 13.28 -1.84
C VAL A 203 30.73 13.54 -1.00
N SER A 204 30.36 12.58 -0.16
CA SER A 204 29.11 12.54 0.63
C SER A 204 29.07 13.49 1.83
N PRO A 205 27.89 14.00 2.20
CA PRO A 205 27.60 14.51 3.54
C PRO A 205 26.58 13.61 4.28
N PHE A 206 27.01 12.92 5.33
CA PHE A 206 26.23 12.59 6.54
C PHE A 206 27.12 11.73 7.47
N GLY A 207 27.93 12.39 8.29
CA GLY A 207 28.68 11.76 9.37
C GLY A 207 28.71 12.68 10.58
N GLY A 208 28.59 12.08 11.77
CA GLY A 208 28.90 12.70 13.07
C GLY A 208 28.10 13.93 13.47
N LEU A 209 27.04 13.72 14.27
CA LEU A 209 27.09 13.97 15.73
C LEU A 209 26.00 13.14 16.43
#